data_AF-I0AFY8-F1
#
_entry.id   AF-I0AFY8-F1
#
_cell.length_a   1.000
_cell.length_b   1.000
_cell.length_c   1.000
_cell.angle_alpha   90.00
_cell.angle_beta   90.00
_cell.angle_gamma   90.00
#
_symmetry.space_group_name_H-M   'P 1'
#
loop_
_entity.id
_entity.type
_entity.pdbx_description
1 polymer ?
#
loop_
_entity_poly.entity_id
_entity_poly.type
_entity_poly.pdbx_seq_one_letter_code
_entity_poly.pdbx_strand_id
1 'polypeptide(L)'
;MTKFSIVLGIIFIIMGLYGYFGISSESITALIPTFFGIPLLILGWLGLNEKYLKHAMHGAAVLTLLGFVGTVSGLIKFFKMLGGEEMQRPAAVTVQAIMAILCLLFLVFAVKSFIDARRNKK
;
A
#
# COMPACT_ATOMS: atom_id res chain seq x y z
N MET A 1 13.81 1.30 -5.78
CA MET A 1 12.74 0.76 -4.92
C MET A 1 12.70 1.41 -3.54
N THR A 2 13.83 1.52 -2.82
CA THR A 2 13.91 2.09 -1.47
C THR A 2 13.18 3.43 -1.28
N LYS A 3 13.50 4.45 -2.09
CA LYS A 3 12.82 5.77 -2.02
C LYS A 3 11.32 5.68 -2.27
N PHE A 4 10.91 4.80 -3.18
CA PHE A 4 9.50 4.58 -3.50
C PHE A 4 8.76 3.95 -2.32
N SER A 5 9.34 2.95 -1.65
CA SER A 5 8.77 2.37 -0.42
C SER A 5 8.56 3.43 0.68
N ILE A 6 9.52 4.33 0.86
CA ILE A 6 9.41 5.42 1.84
C ILE A 6 8.25 6.36 1.49
N VAL A 7 8.21 6.86 0.25
CA VAL A 7 7.15 7.77 -0.21
C VAL A 7 5.77 7.12 -0.07
N LEU A 8 5.64 5.87 -0.49
CA LEU A 8 4.37 5.15 -0.44
C LEU A 8 3.95 4.83 1.01
N GLY A 9 4.91 4.52 1.89
CA GLY A 9 4.67 4.39 3.32
C GLY A 9 4.15 5.70 3.94
N ILE A 10 4.73 6.84 3.59
CA ILE A 10 4.26 8.18 4.02
C ILE A 10 2.84 8.43 3.52
N ILE A 11 2.55 8.15 2.24
CA ILE A 11 1.21 8.32 1.65
C ILE A 11 0.18 7.50 2.43
N PHE A 12 0.48 6.25 2.75
CA PHE A 12 -0.40 5.38 3.54
C PHE A 12 -0.64 5.89 4.96
N ILE A 13 0.39 6.42 5.62
CA ILE A 13 0.25 7.04 6.95
C ILE A 13 -0.67 8.25 6.88
N ILE A 14 -0.41 9.18 5.95
CA ILE A 14 -1.23 10.39 5.78
C ILE A 14 -2.68 10.00 5.45
N MET A 15 -2.88 9.06 4.55
CA MET A 15 -4.21 8.61 4.14
C MET A 15 -4.99 7.98 5.31
N GLY A 16 -4.36 7.14 6.13
CA GLY A 16 -5.03 6.53 7.28
C GLY A 16 -5.32 7.53 8.40
N LEU A 17 -4.38 8.46 8.69
CA LEU A 17 -4.62 9.53 9.65
C LEU A 17 -5.72 10.48 9.18
N TYR A 18 -5.72 10.88 7.91
CA TYR A 18 -6.76 11.70 7.33
C TYR A 18 -8.12 10.99 7.34
N GLY A 19 -8.15 9.69 7.02
CA GLY A 19 -9.38 8.89 7.10
C GLY A 19 -9.96 8.83 8.50
N TYR A 20 -9.13 8.72 9.53
CA TYR A 20 -9.56 8.67 10.93
C TYR A 20 -10.00 10.04 11.47
N PHE A 21 -9.14 11.05 11.35
CA PHE A 21 -9.38 12.38 11.95
C PHE A 21 -10.22 13.32 11.07
N GLY A 22 -10.19 13.16 9.75
CA GLY A 22 -10.79 14.11 8.80
C GLY A 22 -12.22 13.78 8.38
N ILE A 23 -12.60 12.49 8.35
CA ILE A 23 -13.90 12.04 7.81
C ILE A 23 -14.90 11.69 8.94
N SER A 24 -14.64 12.10 10.18
CA SER A 24 -15.48 11.76 11.36
C SER A 24 -15.75 10.25 11.51
N SER A 25 -14.76 9.45 11.09
CA SER A 25 -14.80 8.00 11.19
C SER A 25 -14.38 7.60 12.61
N GLU A 26 -15.33 7.32 13.49
CA GLU A 26 -15.06 6.67 14.79
C GLU A 26 -14.51 5.24 14.65
N SER A 27 -14.31 4.77 13.41
CA SER A 27 -13.84 3.43 13.15
C SER A 27 -12.31 3.38 13.14
N ILE A 28 -11.75 2.66 14.11
CA ILE A 28 -10.32 2.30 14.17
C ILE A 28 -9.85 1.62 12.87
N THR A 29 -10.76 0.98 12.13
CA THR A 29 -10.45 0.39 10.82
C THR A 29 -10.00 1.41 9.76
N ALA A 30 -10.27 2.71 9.94
CA ALA A 30 -9.75 3.75 9.05
C ALA A 30 -8.21 3.92 9.17
N LEU A 31 -7.60 3.43 10.25
CA LEU A 31 -6.15 3.45 10.44
C LEU A 31 -5.42 2.27 9.79
N ILE A 32 -6.13 1.33 9.14
CA ILE A 32 -5.51 0.20 8.43
C ILE A 32 -4.40 0.66 7.47
N PRO A 33 -4.59 1.71 6.61
CA PRO A 33 -3.51 2.22 5.78
C PRO A 33 -2.29 2.65 6.59
N THR A 34 -2.46 3.31 7.74
CA THR A 34 -1.36 3.71 8.63
C THR A 34 -0.59 2.50 9.17
N PHE A 35 -1.30 1.45 9.60
CA PHE A 35 -0.67 0.21 10.08
C PHE A 35 0.15 -0.51 9.00
N PHE A 36 -0.20 -0.36 7.73
CA PHE A 36 0.61 -0.85 6.61
C PHE A 36 1.72 0.12 6.21
N GLY A 37 1.46 1.43 6.31
CA GLY A 37 2.40 2.49 5.95
C GLY A 37 3.63 2.52 6.85
N ILE A 38 3.46 2.32 8.16
CA ILE A 38 4.58 2.34 9.13
C ILE A 38 5.62 1.24 8.82
N PRO A 39 5.27 -0.05 8.72
CA PRO A 39 6.26 -1.08 8.41
C PRO A 39 6.84 -0.90 7.00
N LEU A 40 6.04 -0.43 6.02
CA LEU A 40 6.55 -0.15 4.68
C LEU A 40 7.60 0.97 4.67
N LEU A 41 7.38 2.01 5.46
CA LEU A 41 8.32 3.12 5.65
C LEU A 41 9.60 2.63 6.34
N ILE A 42 9.50 1.82 7.39
CA ILE A 42 10.65 1.23 8.08
C ILE A 42 11.47 0.36 7.13
N LEU A 43 10.82 -0.52 6.37
CA LEU A 43 11.49 -1.36 5.36
C LEU A 43 12.13 -0.51 4.26
N GLY A 44 11.47 0.57 3.84
CA GLY A 44 12.05 1.58 2.97
C GLY A 44 13.31 2.20 3.56
N TRP A 45 13.28 2.62 4.82
CA TRP A 45 14.44 3.23 5.49
C TRP A 45 15.60 2.24 5.67
N LEU A 46 15.33 1.01 6.11
CA LEU A 46 16.34 -0.05 6.24
C LEU A 46 17.00 -0.37 4.89
N GLY A 47 16.24 -0.31 3.80
CA GLY A 47 16.74 -0.52 2.45
C GLY A 47 17.66 0.58 1.92
N LEU A 48 17.92 1.65 2.67
CA LEU A 48 18.97 2.63 2.34
C LEU A 48 20.36 2.08 2.65
N ASN A 49 20.45 1.09 3.54
CA ASN A 49 21.69 0.38 3.83
C ASN A 49 21.82 -0.84 2.90
N GLU A 50 22.90 -0.91 2.13
CA GLU A 50 23.15 -2.00 1.18
C GLU A 50 23.12 -3.40 1.83
N LYS A 51 23.53 -3.50 3.10
CA LYS A 51 23.49 -4.75 3.87
C LYS A 51 22.07 -5.32 3.97
N TYR A 52 21.07 -4.45 4.12
CA TYR A 52 19.68 -4.85 4.33
C TYR A 52 18.81 -4.72 3.08
N LEU A 53 19.30 -4.06 2.02
CA LEU A 53 18.55 -3.74 0.80
C LEU A 53 17.71 -4.92 0.28
N LYS A 54 18.32 -6.09 0.08
CA LYS A 54 17.59 -7.25 -0.49
C LYS A 54 16.45 -7.73 0.41
N HIS A 55 16.71 -7.91 1.70
CA HIS A 55 15.74 -8.42 2.66
C HIS A 55 14.62 -7.40 2.88
N ALA A 56 14.98 -6.12 3.01
CA ALA A 56 14.04 -5.02 3.18
C ALA A 56 13.11 -4.90 1.97
N MET A 57 13.62 -5.03 0.74
CA MET A 57 12.80 -4.94 -0.46
C MET A 57 11.88 -6.16 -0.66
N HIS A 58 12.33 -7.37 -0.32
CA HIS A 58 11.43 -8.55 -0.34
C HIS A 58 10.35 -8.43 0.73
N GLY A 59 10.71 -7.98 1.95
CA GLY A 59 9.75 -7.71 3.01
C GLY A 59 8.70 -6.67 2.57
N ALA A 60 9.12 -5.58 1.92
CA ALA A 60 8.22 -4.55 1.41
C ALA A 60 7.28 -5.11 0.32
N ALA A 61 7.79 -5.97 -0.56
CA ALA A 61 6.97 -6.64 -1.58
C ALA A 61 5.94 -7.60 -0.96
N VAL A 62 6.31 -8.40 0.04
CA VAL A 62 5.37 -9.29 0.75
C VAL A 62 4.31 -8.48 1.49
N LEU A 63 4.71 -7.43 2.20
CA LEU A 63 3.79 -6.57 2.93
C LEU A 63 2.75 -5.91 2.00
N THR A 64 3.20 -5.38 0.87
CA THR A 64 2.31 -4.76 -0.13
C THR A 64 1.45 -5.78 -0.86
N LEU A 65 1.92 -7.02 -1.04
CA LEU A 65 1.10 -8.13 -1.53
C LEU A 65 -0.06 -8.45 -0.58
N LEU A 66 0.23 -8.56 0.72
CA LEU A 66 -0.81 -8.76 1.73
C LEU A 66 -1.78 -7.59 1.78
N GLY A 67 -1.27 -6.36 1.69
CA GLY A 67 -2.09 -5.15 1.61
C GLY A 67 -3.03 -5.16 0.40
N PHE A 68 -2.53 -5.55 -0.78
CA PHE A 68 -3.34 -5.68 -1.99
C PHE A 68 -4.43 -6.73 -1.83
N VAL A 69 -4.09 -7.95 -1.39
CA VAL A 69 -5.07 -9.02 -1.20
C VAL A 69 -6.14 -8.63 -0.17
N GLY A 70 -5.76 -7.94 0.91
CA GLY A 70 -6.70 -7.45 1.92
C GLY A 70 -7.64 -6.35 1.42
N THR A 71 -7.28 -5.62 0.36
CA THR A 71 -8.02 -4.43 -0.10
C THR A 71 -8.62 -4.55 -1.50
N VAL A 72 -8.26 -5.59 -2.28
CA VAL A 72 -8.75 -5.79 -3.64
C VAL A 72 -10.28 -5.90 -3.72
N SER A 73 -10.93 -6.42 -2.67
CA SER A 73 -12.40 -6.45 -2.58
C SER A 73 -13.00 -5.04 -2.56
N GLY A 74 -12.33 -4.07 -1.95
CA GLY A 74 -12.74 -2.67 -1.95
C GLY A 74 -12.65 -2.04 -3.34
N LEU A 75 -11.63 -2.40 -4.13
CA LEU A 75 -11.52 -1.98 -5.52
C LEU A 75 -12.69 -2.49 -6.38
N ILE A 76 -13.08 -3.76 -6.20
CA ILE A 76 -14.24 -4.34 -6.90
C ILE A 76 -15.54 -3.63 -6.49
N LYS A 77 -15.73 -3.40 -5.18
CA LYS A 77 -16.88 -2.66 -4.65
C LYS A 77 -16.92 -1.21 -5.14
N PHE A 78 -15.77 -0.58 -5.34
CA PHE A 78 -15.70 0.77 -5.88
C PHE A 78 -16.25 0.84 -7.31
N PHE A 79 -15.88 -0.11 -8.19
CA PHE A 79 -16.47 -0.17 -9.54
C PHE A 79 -17.97 -0.45 -9.53
N LYS A 80 -18.45 -1.29 -8.61
CA LYS A 80 -19.89 -1.52 -8.39
C LYS A 80 -20.61 -0.25 -7.95
N MET A 81 -20.01 0.52 -7.06
CA MET A 81 -20.53 1.80 -6.59
C MET A 81 -20.62 2.82 -7.73
N LEU A 82 -19.61 2.87 -8.61
CA LEU A 82 -19.67 3.68 -9.84
C LEU A 82 -20.76 3.23 -10.81
N GLY A 83 -21.12 1.94 -10.79
CA GLY A 83 -22.24 1.36 -11.52
C GLY A 83 -23.62 1.59 -10.89
N GLY A 84 -23.69 2.34 -9.78
CA GLY A 84 -24.95 2.69 -9.09
C GLY A 84 -25.36 1.77 -7.94
N GLU A 85 -24.54 0.79 -7.55
CA GLU A 85 -24.80 0.02 -6.33
C GLU A 85 -24.59 0.89 -5.08
N GLU A 86 -25.59 0.95 -4.19
CA GLU A 86 -25.46 1.65 -2.91
C GLU A 86 -24.55 0.86 -1.95
N MET A 87 -23.56 1.57 -1.37
CA MET A 87 -22.63 1.00 -0.40
C MET A 87 -22.93 1.56 0.99
N GLN A 88 -23.02 0.69 1.99
CA GLN A 88 -23.25 1.09 3.39
C GLN A 88 -22.13 2.02 3.93
N ARG A 89 -20.89 1.86 3.43
CA ARG A 89 -19.70 2.60 3.89
C ARG A 89 -18.87 3.08 2.69
N PRO A 90 -19.34 4.07 1.92
CA PRO A 90 -18.71 4.47 0.65
C PRO A 90 -17.28 5.02 0.85
N ALA A 91 -17.05 5.77 1.94
CA ALA A 91 -15.71 6.26 2.27
C ALA A 91 -14.70 5.12 2.50
N ALA A 92 -15.10 4.05 3.19
CA ALA A 92 -14.24 2.89 3.42
C ALA A 92 -13.92 2.15 2.11
N VAL A 93 -14.91 2.00 1.23
CA VAL A 93 -14.73 1.41 -0.10
C VAL A 93 -13.71 2.21 -0.92
N THR A 94 -13.84 3.54 -0.93
CA THR A 94 -12.89 4.43 -1.62
C THR A 94 -11.47 4.31 -1.07
N VAL A 95 -11.29 4.33 0.26
CA VAL A 95 -9.96 4.17 0.88
C VAL A 95 -9.35 2.80 0.55
N GLN A 96 -10.13 1.72 0.61
CA GLN A 96 -9.66 0.38 0.25
C GLN A 96 -9.28 0.31 -1.24
N ALA A 97 -10.06 0.91 -2.14
CA ALA A 97 -9.75 0.94 -3.56
C ALA A 97 -8.43 1.68 -3.85
N ILE A 98 -8.23 2.85 -3.23
CA ILE A 98 -6.98 3.63 -3.37
C ILE A 98 -5.80 2.81 -2.83
N MET A 99 -5.93 2.22 -1.64
CA MET A 99 -4.89 1.38 -1.05
C MET A 99 -4.55 0.18 -1.95
N ALA A 100 -5.55 -0.49 -2.52
CA ALA A 100 -5.34 -1.60 -3.45
C ALA A 100 -4.55 -1.16 -4.69
N ILE A 101 -4.92 -0.03 -5.30
CA ILE A 101 -4.22 0.50 -6.48
C ILE A 101 -2.76 0.83 -6.14
N LEU A 102 -2.52 1.50 -5.01
CA LEU A 102 -1.17 1.86 -4.57
C LEU A 102 -0.31 0.62 -4.25
N CYS A 103 -0.88 -0.40 -3.59
CA CYS A 103 -0.20 -1.67 -3.37
C CYS A 103 0.13 -2.38 -4.70
N LEU A 104 -0.81 -2.40 -5.65
CA LEU A 104 -0.59 -3.00 -6.97
C LEU A 104 0.54 -2.30 -7.73
N LEU A 105 0.53 -0.96 -7.75
CA LEU A 105 1.61 -0.16 -8.36
C LEU A 105 2.96 -0.50 -7.75
N PHE A 106 3.03 -0.62 -6.42
CA PHE A 106 4.25 -1.04 -5.74
C PHE A 106 4.75 -2.41 -6.19
N LEU A 107 3.86 -3.40 -6.23
CA LEU A 107 4.20 -4.76 -6.65
C LEU A 107 4.73 -4.80 -8.08
N VAL A 108 4.09 -4.08 -9.02
CA VAL A 108 4.53 -4.02 -10.42
C VAL A 108 5.96 -3.45 -10.50
N PHE A 109 6.24 -2.35 -9.80
CA PHE A 109 7.59 -1.77 -9.79
C PHE A 109 8.61 -2.66 -9.07
N ALA A 110 8.21 -3.36 -8.00
CA ALA A 110 9.07 -4.29 -7.29
C ALA A 110 9.48 -5.46 -8.17
N VAL A 111 8.52 -6.10 -8.85
CA VAL A 111 8.78 -7.20 -9.79
C VAL A 111 9.69 -6.73 -10.92
N LYS A 112 9.41 -5.56 -11.54
CA LYS A 112 10.28 -4.99 -12.57
C LYS A 112 11.71 -4.79 -12.05
N SER A 113 11.86 -4.17 -10.88
CA SER A 113 13.18 -3.93 -10.28
C SER A 113 13.95 -5.22 -9.96
N PHE A 114 13.26 -6.30 -9.56
CA PHE A 114 13.89 -7.59 -9.30
C PHE A 114 14.35 -8.27 -10.58
N ILE A 115 13.54 -8.19 -11.65
CA ILE A 115 13.91 -8.69 -12.97
C ILE A 115 15.14 -7.94 -13.51
N ASP A 116 15.15 -6.61 -13.44
CA ASP A 116 16.25 -5.78 -13.92
C ASP A 116 17.55 -6.09 -13.15
N ALA A 117 17.47 -6.23 -11.83
CA ALA A 117 18.62 -6.61 -11.01
C ALA A 117 19.16 -8.02 -11.35
N ARG A 118 18.29 -8.95 -11.76
CA ARG A 118 18.70 -10.29 -12.21
C ARG A 118 19.32 -10.26 -13.60
N ARG A 119 18.81 -9.42 -14.50
CA ARG A 119 19.35 -9.24 -15.86
C ARG A 119 20.73 -8.60 -15.83
N ASN A 120 20.95 -7.58 -15.01
CA ASN A 120 22.24 -6.87 -14.90
C ASN A 120 23.32 -7.65 -14.12
N LYS A 121 22.98 -8.83 -13.58
CA LYS A 121 23.92 -9.76 -12.93
C LYS A 121 24.44 -10.85 -13.88
N LYS A 122 23.95 -10.90 -15.12
CA LYS A 122 24.57 -11.64 -16.22
C LYS A 122 25.49 -10.71 -16.98
#